data_AF-A0AAW9J6Z5-F1
#
_entry.id   AF-A0AAW9J6Z5-F1
#
_cell.length_a   1.000
_cell.length_b   1.000
_cell.length_c   1.000
_cell.angle_alpha   90.00
_cell.angle_beta   90.00
_cell.angle_gamma   90.00
#
_symmetry.space_group_name_H-M   'P 1'
#
loop_
_entity.id
_entity.type
_entity.pdbx_description
1 polymer ?
#
loop_
_entity_poly.entity_id
_entity_poly.type
_entity_poly.pdbx_seq_one_letter_code
_entity_poly.pdbx_strand_id
1 'polypeptide(L)'
;GNGVLITIEDTEVTKRNPLYSKQQVEDEFKQLFNVEKVIWVPHPTFDDENRFEGVLDVVDGENVYRSASANGHIDEMCRFVSENTILLAEISDEEANTLNSAKITKERLDKAYEILKNATDINGNPFKILRMPCPDPIYITAESGDILNETWHYLWNHQKSLGVVGD
;
A
#
# COMPACT_ATOMS: atom_id res chain seq x y z
N GLY A 1 2.54 -6.59 -20.15
CA GLY A 1 3.68 -7.43 -19.72
C GLY A 1 3.16 -8.83 -19.48
N ASN A 2 3.54 -9.76 -20.35
CA ASN A 2 3.34 -11.23 -20.30
C ASN A 2 2.07 -11.77 -19.59
N GLY A 3 0.92 -11.11 -19.76
CA GLY A 3 -0.38 -11.59 -19.28
C GLY A 3 -0.64 -11.53 -17.77
N VAL A 4 0.21 -10.88 -16.96
CA VAL A 4 0.05 -10.85 -15.49
C VAL A 4 0.04 -9.43 -14.94
N LEU A 5 -0.91 -9.16 -14.05
CA LEU A 5 -1.01 -7.95 -13.22
C LEU A 5 -0.84 -8.32 -11.74
N ILE A 6 -0.19 -7.46 -10.96
CA ILE A 6 -0.18 -7.54 -9.49
C ILE A 6 -0.88 -6.29 -8.98
N THR A 7 -1.78 -6.43 -8.02
CA THR A 7 -2.45 -5.30 -7.38
C THR A 7 -2.97 -5.66 -5.98
N ILE A 8 -3.52 -4.69 -5.25
CA ILE A 8 -4.00 -4.81 -3.88
C ILE A 8 -5.53 -4.96 -3.86
N GLU A 9 -6.02 -6.03 -3.24
CA GLU A 9 -7.45 -6.31 -3.13
C GLU A 9 -8.19 -5.23 -2.32
N ASP A 10 -7.66 -4.86 -1.16
CA ASP A 10 -8.25 -3.84 -0.30
C ASP A 10 -8.36 -2.47 -1.00
N THR A 11 -7.37 -2.09 -1.80
CA THR A 11 -7.41 -0.84 -2.56
C THR A 11 -8.42 -0.90 -3.69
N GLU A 12 -8.22 -1.83 -4.62
CA GLU A 12 -8.98 -1.82 -5.87
C GLU A 12 -10.42 -2.28 -5.68
N VAL A 13 -10.69 -3.15 -4.72
CA VAL A 13 -12.05 -3.68 -4.48
C VAL A 13 -12.70 -2.91 -3.34
N THR A 14 -12.15 -3.00 -2.12
CA THR A 14 -12.83 -2.49 -0.92
C THR A 14 -12.91 -0.97 -0.89
N LYS A 15 -11.79 -0.28 -1.17
CA LYS A 15 -11.72 1.18 -1.03
C LYS A 15 -12.26 1.93 -2.24
N ARG A 16 -11.92 1.48 -3.46
CA ARG A 16 -12.26 2.21 -4.70
C ARG A 16 -13.56 1.75 -5.34
N ASN A 17 -13.84 0.45 -5.30
CA ASN A 17 -14.96 -0.15 -6.03
C ASN A 17 -15.89 -0.98 -5.12
N PRO A 18 -16.37 -0.43 -3.96
CA PRO A 18 -17.11 -1.21 -2.95
C PRO A 18 -18.45 -1.78 -3.43
N LEU A 19 -18.96 -1.30 -4.57
CA LEU A 19 -20.20 -1.78 -5.19
C LEU A 19 -19.99 -2.97 -6.13
N TYR A 20 -18.74 -3.34 -6.40
CA TYR A 20 -18.37 -4.42 -7.31
C TYR A 20 -17.72 -5.56 -6.54
N SER A 21 -17.99 -6.78 -6.97
CA SER A 21 -17.26 -7.95 -6.48
C SER A 21 -15.83 -7.95 -7.01
N LYS A 22 -14.92 -8.62 -6.29
CA LYS A 22 -13.55 -8.86 -6.73
C LYS A 22 -13.47 -9.43 -8.15
N GLN A 23 -14.37 -10.36 -8.51
CA GLN A 23 -14.40 -10.96 -9.84
C GLN A 23 -14.71 -9.93 -10.92
N GLN A 24 -15.67 -9.03 -10.68
CA GLN A 24 -16.01 -7.97 -11.65
C GLN A 24 -14.85 -7.00 -11.85
N VAL A 25 -14.16 -6.61 -10.76
CA VAL A 25 -12.96 -5.77 -10.85
C VAL A 25 -11.85 -6.49 -11.62
N GLU A 26 -11.64 -7.78 -11.35
CA GLU A 26 -10.67 -8.61 -12.07
C GLU A 26 -10.98 -8.70 -13.56
N ASP A 27 -12.25 -8.93 -13.93
CA ASP A 27 -12.68 -9.03 -15.33
C ASP A 27 -12.42 -7.72 -16.09
N GLU A 28 -12.67 -6.57 -15.44
CA GLU A 28 -12.35 -5.27 -16.05
C GLU A 28 -10.85 -5.03 -16.17
N PHE A 29 -10.04 -5.42 -15.19
CA PHE A 29 -8.58 -5.35 -15.32
C PHE A 29 -8.05 -6.23 -16.46
N LYS A 30 -8.59 -7.44 -16.61
CA LYS A 30 -8.24 -8.32 -17.74
C LYS A 30 -8.61 -7.68 -19.08
N GLN A 31 -9.80 -7.10 -19.18
CA GLN A 31 -10.26 -6.41 -20.39
C GLN A 31 -9.40 -5.19 -20.73
N LEU A 32 -9.19 -4.29 -19.77
CA LEU A 32 -8.54 -2.99 -19.98
C LEU A 32 -7.03 -3.12 -20.17
N PHE A 33 -6.37 -3.94 -19.35
CA PHE A 33 -4.91 -4.09 -19.39
C PHE A 33 -4.44 -5.24 -20.29
N ASN A 34 -5.38 -5.98 -20.89
CA ASN A 34 -5.10 -7.15 -21.73
C ASN A 34 -4.18 -8.15 -21.00
N VAL A 35 -4.59 -8.54 -19.79
CA VAL A 35 -3.93 -9.53 -18.95
C VAL A 35 -4.81 -10.75 -18.77
N GLU A 36 -4.21 -11.91 -18.52
CA GLU A 36 -4.91 -13.17 -18.31
C GLU A 36 -5.09 -13.49 -16.82
N LYS A 37 -4.16 -12.98 -15.99
CA LYS A 37 -4.07 -13.30 -14.57
C LYS A 37 -3.86 -12.04 -13.74
N VAL A 38 -4.56 -11.95 -12.61
CA VAL A 38 -4.33 -10.93 -11.59
C VAL A 38 -3.88 -11.62 -10.30
N ILE A 39 -2.77 -11.16 -9.75
CA ILE A 39 -2.25 -11.58 -8.45
C ILE A 39 -2.66 -10.52 -7.44
N TRP A 40 -3.47 -10.94 -6.47
CA TRP A 40 -4.06 -10.06 -5.46
C TRP A 40 -3.28 -10.16 -4.16
N VAL A 41 -2.53 -9.12 -3.81
CA VAL A 41 -2.00 -8.97 -2.44
C VAL A 41 -3.09 -8.34 -1.55
N PRO A 42 -3.15 -8.64 -0.25
CA PRO A 42 -4.34 -8.32 0.55
C PRO A 42 -4.41 -6.83 0.93
N HIS A 43 -3.30 -6.22 1.33
CA HIS A 43 -3.27 -4.87 1.92
C HIS A 43 -2.04 -4.07 1.44
N PRO A 44 -2.12 -2.73 1.38
CA PRO A 44 -0.99 -1.85 1.08
C PRO A 44 0.03 -1.81 2.23
N THR A 45 1.13 -1.07 2.09
CA THR A 45 1.92 -0.65 3.26
C THR A 45 1.05 0.20 4.20
N PHE A 46 1.36 0.22 5.49
CA PHE A 46 0.53 0.93 6.48
C PHE A 46 0.67 2.46 6.37
N ASP A 47 1.85 2.93 6.01
CA ASP A 47 2.17 4.33 5.78
C ASP A 47 1.48 4.91 4.53
N ASP A 48 1.10 4.07 3.55
CA ASP A 48 0.28 4.48 2.40
C ASP A 48 -1.23 4.18 2.56
N GLU A 49 -1.70 3.97 3.79
CA GLU A 49 -3.13 4.01 4.09
C GLU A 49 -3.70 5.43 4.01
N ASN A 50 -5.03 5.56 4.05
CA ASN A 50 -5.68 6.88 4.05
C ASN A 50 -4.97 7.83 5.01
N ARG A 51 -4.54 8.99 4.49
CA ARG A 51 -3.70 9.96 5.21
C ARG A 51 -4.30 10.47 6.54
N PHE A 52 -5.60 10.26 6.74
CA PHE A 52 -6.33 10.63 7.94
C PHE A 52 -6.57 9.45 8.90
N GLU A 53 -5.93 8.30 8.69
CA GLU A 53 -5.98 7.17 9.62
C GLU A 53 -5.11 7.40 10.85
N GLY A 54 -5.64 8.15 11.80
CA GLY A 54 -5.09 8.27 13.15
C GLY A 54 -3.60 8.58 13.23
N VAL A 55 -3.01 8.24 14.37
CA VAL A 55 -1.57 8.37 14.61
C VAL A 55 -0.86 7.23 13.87
N LEU A 56 0.14 7.57 13.05
CA LEU A 56 0.96 6.61 12.34
C LEU A 56 1.98 5.96 13.30
N ASP A 57 2.72 6.81 14.01
CA ASP A 57 3.74 6.46 14.99
C ASP A 57 3.85 7.53 16.09
N VAL A 58 4.60 7.23 17.16
CA VAL A 58 5.02 8.21 18.17
C VAL A 58 6.55 8.28 18.15
N VAL A 59 7.09 9.46 17.84
CA VAL A 59 8.54 9.69 17.70
C VAL A 59 8.93 10.84 18.62
N ASP A 60 9.92 10.62 19.48
CA ASP A 60 10.37 11.60 20.49
C ASP A 60 9.26 12.16 21.39
N GLY A 61 8.21 11.36 21.63
CA GLY A 61 7.04 11.74 22.43
C GLY A 61 5.95 12.49 21.66
N GLU A 62 6.15 12.75 20.37
CA GLU A 62 5.21 13.45 19.50
C GLU A 62 4.46 12.50 18.57
N ASN A 63 3.19 12.77 18.32
CA ASN A 63 2.40 12.00 17.35
C ASN A 63 2.82 12.35 15.92
N VAL A 64 3.10 11.33 15.11
CA VAL A 64 3.37 11.46 13.68
C VAL A 64 2.13 11.06 12.89
N TYR A 65 1.85 11.83 11.84
CA TYR A 65 0.74 11.60 10.92
C TYR A 65 1.24 11.49 9.49
N ARG A 66 0.45 10.85 8.63
CA ARG A 66 0.75 10.76 7.19
C ARG A 66 0.65 12.14 6.56
N SER A 67 1.74 12.59 5.93
CA SER A 67 1.79 13.88 5.25
C SER A 67 0.91 13.88 4.01
N ALA A 68 0.99 12.84 3.19
CA ALA A 68 0.13 12.52 2.05
C ALA A 68 0.13 11.00 1.84
N SER A 69 -0.86 10.50 1.11
CA SER A 69 -0.92 9.10 0.73
C SER A 69 -1.78 8.92 -0.51
N ALA A 70 -1.46 7.91 -1.31
CA ALA A 70 -2.26 7.45 -2.43
C ALA A 70 -3.43 6.55 -2.01
N ASN A 71 -3.55 6.27 -0.71
CA ASN A 71 -4.52 5.36 -0.10
C ASN A 71 -4.43 3.96 -0.71
N GLY A 72 -3.20 3.44 -0.79
CA GLY A 72 -2.85 2.04 -0.93
C GLY A 72 -2.39 1.62 -2.31
N HIS A 73 -1.29 2.17 -2.84
CA HIS A 73 -0.78 1.76 -4.13
C HIS A 73 0.18 0.55 -4.06
N ILE A 74 0.12 -0.28 -5.12
CA ILE A 74 0.97 -1.48 -5.24
C ILE A 74 2.44 -1.14 -5.51
N ASP A 75 2.72 0.01 -6.13
CA ASP A 75 4.08 0.42 -6.51
C ASP A 75 4.96 0.80 -5.30
N GLU A 76 4.35 1.13 -4.16
CA GLU A 76 5.02 1.26 -2.86
C GLU A 76 5.40 -0.11 -2.24
N MET A 77 4.75 -1.21 -2.68
CA MET A 77 5.04 -2.56 -2.17
C MET A 77 5.98 -3.34 -3.09
N CYS A 78 5.60 -3.48 -4.37
CA CYS A 78 6.32 -4.35 -5.28
C CYS A 78 6.14 -3.96 -6.75
N ARG A 79 7.04 -4.49 -7.59
CA ARG A 79 6.95 -4.33 -9.05
C ARG A 79 7.67 -5.45 -9.78
N PHE A 80 7.24 -5.73 -11.01
CA PHE A 80 8.06 -6.50 -11.93
C PHE A 80 9.32 -5.70 -12.33
N VAL A 81 10.47 -6.36 -12.26
CA VAL A 81 11.76 -5.84 -12.76
C VAL A 81 12.28 -6.63 -13.96
N SER A 82 11.65 -7.77 -14.27
CA SER A 82 11.77 -8.52 -15.51
C SER A 82 10.50 -9.36 -15.72
N GLU A 83 10.45 -10.16 -16.78
CA GLU A 83 9.30 -11.05 -17.07
C GLU A 83 9.02 -12.07 -15.96
N ASN A 84 10.04 -12.45 -15.19
CA ASN A 84 9.93 -13.50 -14.17
C ASN A 84 10.43 -13.08 -12.78
N THR A 85 10.79 -11.81 -12.59
CA THR A 85 11.36 -11.31 -11.33
C THR A 85 10.54 -10.16 -10.79
N ILE A 86 10.15 -10.27 -9.52
CA ILE A 86 9.41 -9.27 -8.76
C ILE A 86 10.34 -8.74 -7.67
N LEU A 87 10.44 -7.42 -7.58
CA LEU A 87 11.05 -6.73 -6.46
C LEU A 87 9.96 -6.43 -5.43
N LEU A 88 10.18 -6.79 -4.18
CA LEU A 88 9.26 -6.58 -3.05
C LEU A 88 10.00 -5.87 -1.93
N ALA A 89 9.38 -4.81 -1.40
CA ALA A 89 9.88 -4.09 -0.24
C ALA A 89 10.06 -5.02 0.98
N GLU A 90 11.00 -4.67 1.85
CA GLU A 90 11.34 -5.44 3.03
C GLU A 90 11.55 -4.52 4.23
N ILE A 91 10.90 -4.92 5.33
CA ILE A 91 11.12 -4.37 6.66
C ILE A 91 11.77 -5.45 7.51
N SER A 92 12.91 -5.12 8.08
CA SER A 92 13.65 -5.98 9.00
C SER A 92 12.92 -6.16 10.34
N ASP A 93 13.30 -7.18 11.09
CA ASP A 93 12.76 -7.37 12.44
C ASP A 93 13.19 -6.24 13.40
N GLU A 94 14.33 -5.59 13.15
CA GLU A 94 14.81 -4.46 13.93
C GLU A 94 13.88 -3.26 13.76
N GLU A 95 13.61 -2.85 12.51
CA GLU A 95 12.68 -1.75 12.20
C GLU A 95 11.26 -2.04 12.70
N ALA A 96 10.77 -3.27 12.54
CA ALA A 96 9.45 -3.66 13.03
C ALA A 96 9.32 -3.63 14.57
N ASN A 97 10.43 -3.61 15.31
CA ASN A 97 10.43 -3.47 16.75
C ASN A 97 10.55 -2.01 17.21
N THR A 98 10.85 -1.06 16.32
CA THR A 98 11.01 0.36 16.67
C THR A 98 9.75 1.19 16.40
N LEU A 99 9.05 0.91 15.30
CA LEU A 99 7.89 1.70 14.86
C LEU A 99 6.65 0.82 14.67
N ASN A 100 5.49 1.36 15.02
CA ASN A 100 4.21 0.68 14.81
C ASN A 100 3.92 0.54 13.31
N SER A 101 4.22 1.57 12.51
CA SER A 101 4.07 1.53 11.07
C SER A 101 4.93 0.43 10.43
N ALA A 102 6.22 0.38 10.78
CA ALA A 102 7.14 -0.65 10.31
C ALA A 102 6.65 -2.06 10.68
N LYS A 103 6.15 -2.25 11.91
CA LYS A 103 5.58 -3.52 12.35
C LYS A 103 4.42 -3.99 11.47
N ILE A 104 3.42 -3.12 11.26
CA ILE A 104 2.24 -3.47 10.47
C ILE A 104 2.62 -3.66 9.00
N THR A 105 3.47 -2.78 8.46
CA THR A 105 3.97 -2.89 7.07
C THR A 105 4.72 -4.20 6.86
N LYS A 106 5.57 -4.62 7.81
CA LYS A 106 6.24 -5.92 7.77
C LYS A 106 5.25 -7.08 7.67
N GLU A 107 4.24 -7.13 8.55
CA GLU A 107 3.23 -8.19 8.53
C GLU A 107 2.49 -8.28 7.18
N ARG A 108 2.26 -7.12 6.54
CA ARG A 108 1.60 -7.05 5.23
C ARG A 108 2.53 -7.45 4.08
N LEU A 109 3.79 -7.05 4.12
CA LEU A 109 4.82 -7.44 3.14
C LEU A 109 5.13 -8.94 3.23
N ASP A 110 5.12 -9.53 4.42
CA ASP A 110 5.34 -10.97 4.60
C ASP A 110 4.15 -11.78 4.07
N LYS A 111 2.91 -11.30 4.22
CA LYS A 111 1.73 -11.88 3.55
C LYS A 111 1.83 -11.76 2.03
N ALA A 112 2.23 -10.59 1.52
CA ALA A 112 2.43 -10.37 0.08
C ALA A 112 3.51 -11.32 -0.46
N TYR A 113 4.61 -11.51 0.26
CA TYR A 113 5.67 -12.45 -0.11
C TYR A 113 5.16 -13.88 -0.28
N GLU A 114 4.40 -14.39 0.68
CA GLU A 114 3.87 -15.76 0.59
C GLU A 114 2.92 -15.94 -0.61
N ILE A 115 2.13 -14.92 -0.96
CA ILE A 115 1.30 -14.95 -2.16
C ILE A 115 2.16 -14.93 -3.43
N LEU A 116 3.10 -14.00 -3.52
CA LEU A 116 3.94 -13.81 -4.72
C LEU A 116 4.85 -15.01 -4.96
N LYS A 117 5.39 -15.62 -3.91
CA LYS A 117 6.23 -16.83 -3.95
C LYS A 117 5.48 -18.05 -4.46
N ASN A 118 4.20 -18.18 -4.14
CA ASN A 118 3.35 -19.29 -4.60
C ASN A 118 2.62 -18.96 -5.91
N ALA A 119 2.70 -17.72 -6.39
CA ALA A 119 2.13 -17.32 -7.67
C ALA A 119 3.00 -17.79 -8.84
N THR A 120 2.34 -17.92 -10.00
CA THR A 120 2.98 -18.32 -11.26
C THR A 120 2.57 -17.41 -12.40
N ASP A 121 3.39 -17.36 -13.44
CA ASP A 121 3.03 -16.73 -14.71
C ASP A 121 1.89 -17.49 -15.43
N ILE A 122 1.55 -17.04 -16.64
CA ILE A 122 0.51 -17.68 -17.48
C ILE A 122 0.89 -19.10 -17.93
N ASN A 123 2.18 -19.45 -17.93
CA ASN A 123 2.71 -20.76 -18.32
C ASN A 123 2.93 -21.69 -17.12
N GLY A 124 2.63 -21.24 -15.90
CA GLY A 124 2.83 -22.01 -14.68
C GLY A 124 4.24 -21.93 -14.08
N ASN A 125 5.12 -21.07 -14.59
CA ASN A 125 6.46 -20.88 -14.01
C ASN A 125 6.38 -20.00 -12.76
N PRO A 126 7.13 -20.32 -11.68
CA PRO A 126 7.18 -19.49 -10.48
C PRO A 126 7.97 -18.19 -10.71
N PHE A 127 7.64 -17.15 -9.95
CA PHE A 127 8.40 -15.90 -9.95
C PHE A 127 9.61 -15.96 -9.02
N LYS A 128 10.70 -15.32 -9.42
CA LYS A 128 11.82 -14.99 -8.54
C LYS A 128 11.47 -13.72 -7.76
N ILE A 129 11.49 -13.80 -6.44
CA ILE A 129 11.26 -12.63 -5.58
C ILE A 129 12.59 -12.10 -5.07
N LEU A 130 12.85 -10.81 -5.31
CA LEU A 130 13.97 -10.07 -4.74
C LEU A 130 13.44 -9.16 -3.65
N ARG A 131 14.04 -9.23 -2.46
CA ARG A 131 13.70 -8.37 -1.32
C ARG A 131 14.56 -7.12 -1.35
N MET A 132 13.95 -5.96 -1.11
CA MET A 132 14.63 -4.66 -1.10
C MET A 132 14.34 -3.92 0.20
N PRO A 133 15.37 -3.56 0.99
CA PRO A 133 15.19 -2.76 2.19
C PRO A 133 14.50 -1.42 1.89
N CYS A 134 13.60 -1.01 2.78
CA CYS A 134 13.04 0.33 2.76
C CYS A 134 14.05 1.37 3.31
N PRO A 135 13.96 2.64 2.88
CA PRO A 135 14.72 3.71 3.53
C PRO A 135 14.14 4.02 4.92
N ASP A 136 14.95 4.63 5.77
CA ASP A 136 14.49 5.20 7.04
C ASP A 136 13.40 6.27 6.79
N PRO A 137 12.39 6.37 7.66
CA PRO A 137 11.35 7.37 7.53
C PRO A 137 11.92 8.79 7.74
N ILE A 138 11.42 9.72 6.94
CA ILE A 138 11.77 11.14 7.04
C ILE A 138 10.59 11.89 7.67
N TYR A 139 10.86 12.54 8.80
CA TYR A 139 9.87 13.34 9.50
C TYR A 139 10.04 14.83 9.19
N ILE A 140 8.93 15.50 8.95
CA ILE A 140 8.87 16.95 8.74
C ILE A 140 7.87 17.55 9.73
N THR A 141 8.27 18.64 10.38
CA THR A 141 7.37 19.45 11.19
C THR A 141 6.69 20.47 10.29
N ALA A 142 5.36 20.59 10.37
CA ALA A 142 4.58 21.58 9.66
C ALA A 142 3.81 22.44 10.67
N GLU A 143 4.04 23.74 10.62
CA GLU A 143 3.44 24.73 11.51
C GLU A 143 2.23 25.41 10.85
N SER A 144 1.45 26.18 11.64
CA SER A 144 0.36 26.97 11.08
C SER A 144 0.88 27.99 10.06
N GLY A 145 0.21 28.10 8.92
CA GLY A 145 0.67 28.87 7.77
C GLY A 145 1.49 28.06 6.75
N ASP A 146 2.01 26.88 7.10
CA ASP A 146 2.61 25.98 6.13
C ASP A 146 1.54 25.35 5.24
N ILE A 147 1.80 25.31 3.93
CA ILE A 147 0.84 24.75 2.97
C ILE A 147 0.45 23.30 3.30
N LEU A 148 1.38 22.52 3.84
CA LEU A 148 1.13 21.14 4.24
C LEU A 148 0.14 21.08 5.43
N ASN A 149 0.35 21.91 6.45
CA ASN A 149 -0.51 21.99 7.63
C ASN A 149 -1.93 22.45 7.24
N GLU A 150 -2.02 23.56 6.49
CA GLU A 150 -3.29 24.14 6.06
C GLU A 150 -4.08 23.16 5.17
N THR A 151 -3.41 22.52 4.21
CA THR A 151 -4.06 21.54 3.32
C THR A 151 -4.53 20.31 4.10
N TRP A 152 -3.73 19.83 5.06
CA TRP A 152 -4.11 18.70 5.89
C TRP A 152 -5.36 19.01 6.70
N HIS A 153 -5.41 20.14 7.39
CA HIS A 153 -6.58 20.55 8.18
C HIS A 153 -7.81 20.81 7.32
N TYR A 154 -7.66 21.47 6.16
CA TYR A 154 -8.77 21.69 5.23
C TYR A 154 -9.39 20.37 4.78
N LEU A 155 -8.56 19.42 4.34
CA LEU A 155 -9.04 18.13 3.86
C LEU A 155 -9.60 17.26 4.98
N TRP A 156 -8.98 17.27 6.17
CA TRP A 156 -9.52 16.59 7.36
C TRP A 156 -10.93 17.08 7.67
N ASN A 157 -11.11 18.40 7.79
CA ASN A 157 -12.42 18.99 8.08
C ASN A 157 -13.45 18.68 6.99
N HIS A 158 -13.02 18.66 5.72
CA HIS A 158 -13.88 18.27 4.61
C HIS A 158 -14.32 16.80 4.74
N GLN A 159 -13.41 15.86 4.96
CA GLN A 159 -13.75 14.45 5.12
C GLN A 159 -14.62 14.19 6.35
N LYS A 160 -14.37 14.90 7.44
CA LYS A 160 -15.20 14.86 8.65
C LYS A 160 -16.62 15.33 8.36
N SER A 161 -16.79 16.40 7.58
CA SER A 161 -18.11 16.88 7.15
C SER A 161 -18.89 15.87 6.30
N LEU A 162 -18.19 14.97 5.61
CA LEU A 162 -18.76 13.88 4.82
C LEU A 162 -18.98 12.59 5.63
N GLY A 163 -18.60 12.56 6.91
CA GLY A 163 -18.68 11.36 7.77
C GLY A 163 -17.72 10.24 7.38
N VAL A 164 -16.66 10.56 6.61
CA VAL A 164 -15.65 9.58 6.15
C VAL A 164 -14.65 9.27 7.26
N VAL A 165 -14.32 10.26 8.09
CA VAL A 165 -13.43 10.13 9.25
C VAL A 165 -14.16 10.49 10.53
N GLY A 166 -13.79 9.83 11.63
CA GLY A 166 -14.40 10.03 12.96
C GLY A 166 -13.95 11.29 13.67
N ASP A 167 -14.44 11.47 14.91
CA ASP A 167 -13.99 12.51 15.83
C ASP A 167 -12.56 12.28 16.33
#